data_AF-A0A661RGJ0-F1
#
_entry.id   AF-A0A661RGJ0-F1
#
_cell.length_a   1.000
_cell.length_b   1.000
_cell.length_c   1.000
_cell.angle_alpha   90.00
_cell.angle_beta   90.00
_cell.angle_gamma   90.00
#
_symmetry.space_group_name_H-M   'P 1'
#
loop_
_entity.id
_entity.type
_entity.pdbx_description
1 polymer ?
#
loop_
_entity_poly.entity_id
_entity_poly.type
_entity_poly.pdbx_seq_one_letter_code
_entity_poly.pdbx_strand_id
1 'polypeptide(L)'
;MVGLAISIGLLWKGSELLVDSAVRIARKLQVSDLTIGLTIVAIGTSAPEFAVTINAAVRGLPDISVSNVVGSNIFNLGFILGGCAAIRTIETSPSVVWRDGLFLFVMSCILALFLRDLILTP
;
A
#
# COMPACT_ATOMS: atom_id res chain seq x y z
N MET A 1 7.98 21.01 10.76
CA MET A 1 9.09 20.22 10.17
C MET A 1 9.56 19.10 11.09
N VAL A 2 10.05 19.40 12.30
CA VAL A 2 10.52 18.35 13.24
C VAL A 2 9.44 17.32 13.59
N GLY A 3 8.21 17.77 13.89
CA GLY A 3 7.09 16.86 14.17
C GLY A 3 6.75 15.91 13.02
N LEU A 4 6.81 16.39 11.78
CA LEU A 4 6.56 15.57 10.59
C LEU A 4 7.61 14.48 10.42
N ALA A 5 8.90 14.82 10.57
CA ALA A 5 10.00 13.86 10.48
C ALA A 5 9.90 12.77 11.56
N ILE A 6 9.52 13.16 12.78
CA ILE A 6 9.26 12.21 13.88
C ILE A 6 8.09 11.30 13.53
N SER A 7 6.97 11.83 13.05
CA SER A 7 5.80 11.03 12.67
C SER A 7 6.12 10.02 11.57
N ILE A 8 6.85 10.43 10.53
CA ILE A 8 7.29 9.52 9.45
C ILE A 8 8.19 8.41 10.02
N GLY A 9 9.17 8.77 10.86
CA GLY A 9 10.06 7.80 11.49
C GLY A 9 9.33 6.81 12.39
N LEU A 10 8.34 7.27 13.17
CA LEU A 10 7.53 6.41 14.03
C LEU A 10 6.61 5.49 13.23
N LEU A 11 5.98 5.97 12.16
CA LEU A 11 5.13 5.16 11.28
C LEU A 11 5.95 4.07 10.59
N TRP A 12 7.12 4.43 10.05
CA TRP A 12 8.01 3.47 9.41
C TRP A 12 8.51 2.42 10.40
N LYS A 13 9.03 2.83 11.56
CA LYS A 13 9.56 1.87 12.53
C LYS A 13 8.45 1.02 13.16
N GLY A 14 7.28 1.61 13.35
CA GLY A 14 6.09 0.93 13.86
C GLY A 14 5.60 -0.16 12.92
N SER A 15 5.54 0.10 11.60
CA SER A 15 5.13 -0.93 10.63
C SER A 15 6.15 -2.06 10.51
N GLU A 16 7.45 -1.74 10.49
CA GLU A 16 8.51 -2.74 10.49
C GLU A 16 8.42 -3.67 11.72
N LEU A 17 8.30 -3.09 12.91
CA LEU A 17 8.20 -3.86 14.15
C LEU A 17 6.94 -4.73 14.19
N LEU A 18 5.81 -4.21 13.68
CA LEU A 18 4.54 -4.94 13.60
C LEU A 18 4.67 -6.13 12.65
N VAL A 19 5.24 -5.92 11.46
CA VAL A 19 5.45 -6.99 10.47
C VAL A 19 6.38 -8.05 11.02
N ASP A 20 7.55 -7.67 11.54
CA ASP A 20 8.53 -8.61 12.08
C ASP A 20 7.98 -9.45 13.22
N SER A 21 7.18 -8.84 14.09
CA SER A 21 6.55 -9.53 15.21
C SER A 21 5.46 -10.49 14.74
N ALA A 22 4.61 -10.07 13.80
CA ALA A 22 3.59 -10.91 13.20
C ALA A 22 4.18 -12.10 12.42
N VAL A 23 5.24 -11.88 11.64
CA VAL A 23 6.00 -12.92 10.92
C VAL A 23 6.57 -13.95 11.91
N ARG A 24 7.17 -13.50 13.02
CA ARG A 24 7.70 -14.40 14.06
C ARG A 24 6.62 -15.25 14.70
N ILE A 25 5.43 -14.68 14.95
CA ILE A 25 4.29 -15.43 15.49
C ILE A 25 3.80 -16.46 14.46
N ALA A 26 3.60 -16.06 13.20
CA ALA A 26 3.10 -16.95 12.15
C ALA A 26 4.03 -18.14 11.89
N ARG A 27 5.35 -17.92 11.91
CA ARG A 27 6.34 -19.02 11.82
C ARG A 27 6.26 -19.99 13.00
N LYS A 28 6.06 -19.48 14.23
CA LYS A 28 5.84 -20.35 15.40
C LYS A 28 4.56 -21.18 15.28
N LEU A 29 3.56 -20.66 14.58
CA LEU A 29 2.32 -21.37 14.23
C LEU A 29 2.45 -22.25 12.98
N GLN A 30 3.66 -22.47 12.46
CA GLN A 30 3.94 -23.30 11.27
C GLN A 30 3.23 -22.84 9.99
N VAL A 31 2.91 -21.54 9.89
CA VAL A 31 2.39 -20.94 8.65
C VAL A 31 3.53 -20.84 7.62
N SER A 32 3.24 -21.20 6.36
CA SER A 32 4.25 -21.17 5.29
C SER A 32 4.75 -19.75 4.99
N ASP A 33 6.04 -19.60 4.63
CA ASP A 33 6.60 -18.30 4.25
C ASP A 33 5.87 -17.67 3.05
N LEU A 34 5.35 -18.49 2.13
CA LEU A 34 4.52 -18.02 1.02
C LEU A 34 3.24 -17.35 1.53
N THR A 35 2.51 -17.99 2.44
CA THR A 35 1.29 -17.42 3.04
C THR A 35 1.63 -16.16 3.83
N ILE A 36 2.72 -16.16 4.60
CA ILE A 36 3.19 -14.98 5.35
C ILE A 36 3.48 -13.80 4.40
N GLY A 37 4.19 -14.06 3.30
CA GLY A 37 4.50 -13.06 2.28
C GLY A 37 3.25 -12.49 1.63
N LEU A 38 2.32 -13.35 1.22
CA LEU A 38 1.07 -12.97 0.56
C LEU A 38 0.06 -12.30 1.48
N THR A 39 0.23 -12.37 2.81
CA THR A 39 -0.75 -11.84 3.78
C THR A 39 -0.14 -10.80 4.71
N ILE A 40 0.67 -11.24 5.68
CA ILE A 40 1.22 -10.41 6.75
C ILE A 40 2.14 -9.33 6.18
N VAL A 41 3.07 -9.71 5.31
CA VAL A 41 4.02 -8.76 4.72
C VAL A 41 3.28 -7.81 3.78
N ALA A 42 2.43 -8.36 2.89
CA ALA A 42 1.62 -7.56 1.97
C ALA A 42 0.80 -6.49 2.71
N ILE A 43 0.04 -6.86 3.74
CA ILE A 43 -0.77 -5.92 4.53
C ILE A 43 0.13 -4.94 5.30
N GLY A 44 1.18 -5.45 5.93
CA GLY A 44 2.01 -4.66 6.82
C GLY A 44 2.80 -3.55 6.14
N THR A 45 3.21 -3.75 4.88
CA THR A 45 3.86 -2.69 4.09
C THR A 45 2.93 -1.52 3.76
N SER A 46 1.61 -1.74 3.72
CA SER A 46 0.60 -0.69 3.47
C SER A 46 -0.08 -0.18 4.76
N ALA A 47 0.35 -0.67 5.93
CA ALA A 47 -0.25 -0.32 7.21
C ALA A 47 -0.07 1.18 7.58
N PRO A 48 1.12 1.80 7.37
CA PRO A 48 1.28 3.25 7.58
C PRO A 48 0.30 4.07 6.73
N GLU A 49 0.20 3.74 5.44
CA GLU A 49 -0.64 4.43 4.47
C GLU A 49 -2.11 4.27 4.87
N PHE A 50 -2.53 3.06 5.25
CA PHE A 50 -3.87 2.81 5.73
C PHE A 50 -4.21 3.64 6.99
N ALA A 51 -3.28 3.72 7.94
CA ALA A 51 -3.44 4.52 9.15
C ALA A 51 -3.59 6.02 8.84
N VAL A 52 -2.78 6.55 7.91
CA VAL A 52 -2.88 7.94 7.45
C VAL A 52 -4.19 8.20 6.71
N THR A 53 -4.58 7.32 5.78
CA THR A 53 -5.82 7.41 5.01
C THR A 53 -7.05 7.43 5.92
N ILE A 54 -7.16 6.49 6.85
CA ILE A 54 -8.30 6.43 7.78
C ILE A 54 -8.32 7.65 8.69
N ASN A 55 -7.17 8.04 9.25
CA ASN A 55 -7.11 9.21 10.11
C ASN A 55 -7.56 10.47 9.37
N ALA A 56 -7.12 10.65 8.12
CA ALA A 56 -7.53 11.78 7.29
C ALA A 56 -9.04 11.75 6.97
N ALA A 57 -9.57 10.59 6.59
CA ALA A 57 -11.00 10.43 6.31
C ALA A 57 -11.86 10.77 7.53
N VAL A 58 -11.56 10.22 8.70
CA VAL A 58 -12.31 10.45 9.95
C VAL A 58 -12.21 11.90 10.42
N ARG A 59 -11.14 12.61 10.06
CA ARG A 59 -10.94 14.03 10.41
C ARG A 59 -11.57 15.00 9.41
N GLY A 60 -12.32 14.52 8.41
CA GLY A 60 -12.90 15.35 7.37
C GLY A 60 -11.85 15.98 6.46
N LEU A 61 -10.73 15.29 6.24
CA LEU A 61 -9.65 15.69 5.33
C LEU A 61 -9.56 14.71 4.14
N PRO A 62 -10.61 14.61 3.32
CA PRO A 62 -10.70 13.59 2.28
C PRO A 62 -9.67 13.77 1.16
N ASP A 63 -9.22 15.00 0.90
CA ASP A 63 -8.11 15.28 -0.04
C ASP A 63 -6.82 14.56 0.35
N ILE A 64 -6.49 14.54 1.64
CA ILE A 64 -5.31 13.86 2.16
C ILE A 64 -5.51 12.35 2.09
N SER A 65 -6.71 11.87 2.40
CA SER A 65 -7.05 10.44 2.32
C SER A 65 -6.90 9.89 0.90
N VAL A 66 -7.53 10.54 -0.08
CA VAL A 66 -7.51 10.11 -1.49
C VAL A 66 -6.11 10.27 -2.08
N SER A 67 -5.43 11.39 -1.85
CA SER A 67 -4.08 11.61 -2.36
C SER A 67 -3.06 10.61 -1.79
N ASN A 68 -3.21 10.18 -0.53
CA ASN A 68 -2.37 9.15 0.06
C ASN A 68 -2.56 7.79 -0.63
N VAL A 69 -3.80 7.37 -0.88
CA VAL A 69 -4.07 6.08 -1.57
C VAL A 69 -3.63 6.11 -3.03
N VAL A 70 -4.03 7.15 -3.78
CA VAL A 70 -3.73 7.26 -5.21
C VAL A 70 -2.24 7.49 -5.44
N GLY A 71 -1.64 8.42 -4.69
CA GLY A 71 -0.22 8.76 -4.80
C GLY A 71 0.69 7.57 -4.48
N SER A 72 0.39 6.82 -3.42
CA SER A 72 1.19 5.63 -3.05
C SER A 72 1.12 4.53 -4.11
N ASN A 73 -0.04 4.29 -4.74
CA ASN A 73 -0.15 3.32 -5.82
C ASN A 73 0.62 3.76 -7.09
N ILE A 74 0.56 5.05 -7.43
CA ILE A 74 1.34 5.60 -8.55
C ILE A 74 2.84 5.49 -8.27
N PHE A 75 3.27 5.80 -7.05
CA PHE A 75 4.68 5.68 -6.65
C PHE A 75 5.15 4.22 -6.68
N ASN A 76 4.36 3.28 -6.15
CA ASN A 76 4.72 1.87 -6.12
C ASN A 76 4.81 1.26 -7.52
N LEU A 77 3.87 1.55 -8.42
CA LEU A 77 3.90 1.01 -9.79
C LEU A 77 4.90 1.74 -10.68
N GLY A 78 4.93 3.07 -10.62
CA GLY A 78 5.77 3.89 -11.50
C GLY A 78 7.23 3.90 -11.05
N PHE A 79 7.49 4.23 -9.79
CA PHE A 79 8.85 4.43 -9.29
C PHE A 79 9.48 3.13 -8.79
N ILE A 80 8.80 2.39 -7.91
CA ILE A 80 9.39 1.17 -7.32
C ILE A 80 9.41 0.05 -8.36
N LEU A 81 8.25 -0.39 -8.84
CA LEU A 81 8.16 -1.50 -9.79
C LEU A 81 8.83 -1.16 -11.13
N GLY A 82 8.54 0.03 -11.68
CA GLY A 82 9.20 0.53 -12.89
C GLY A 82 10.72 0.65 -12.74
N GLY A 83 11.21 1.16 -11.59
CA GLY A 83 12.63 1.22 -11.27
C GLY A 83 13.28 -0.15 -11.16
N CYS A 84 12.64 -1.10 -10.48
CA CYS A 84 13.12 -2.49 -10.41
C CYS A 84 13.21 -3.12 -11.81
N ALA A 85 12.17 -2.95 -12.64
CA ALA A 85 12.12 -3.48 -13.99
C ALA A 85 13.16 -2.84 -14.93
N ALA A 86 13.52 -1.57 -14.71
CA ALA A 86 14.57 -0.88 -15.45
C ALA A 86 15.98 -1.42 -15.11
N ILE A 87 16.18 -1.91 -13.89
CA ILE A 87 17.47 -2.47 -13.44
C ILE A 87 17.59 -3.95 -13.83
N ARG A 88 16.52 -4.74 -13.68
CA ARG A 88 16.52 -6.18 -13.95
C ARG A 88 15.15 -6.66 -14.41
N THR A 89 15.14 -7.59 -15.37
CA THR A 89 13.92 -8.28 -15.78
C THR A 89 13.25 -8.97 -14.59
N ILE A 90 11.97 -8.67 -14.39
CA ILE A 90 11.13 -9.29 -13.36
C ILE A 90 10.47 -10.51 -14.00
N GLU A 91 10.91 -11.70 -13.60
CA GLU A 91 10.28 -12.95 -14.03
C GLU A 91 8.89 -13.06 -13.39
N THR A 92 7.84 -13.12 -14.22
CA THR A 92 6.46 -13.25 -13.78
C THR A 92 5.65 -14.07 -14.78
N SER A 93 4.55 -14.66 -14.32
CA SER A 93 3.65 -15.39 -15.21
C SER A 93 2.69 -14.42 -15.93
N PRO A 94 2.41 -14.62 -17.22
CA PRO A 94 1.44 -13.79 -17.94
C PRO A 94 0.06 -13.78 -17.27
N SER A 95 -0.33 -14.87 -16.61
CA SER A 95 -1.60 -14.96 -15.89
C SER A 95 -1.70 -14.00 -14.70
N VAL A 96 -0.61 -13.81 -13.95
CA VAL A 96 -0.57 -12.86 -12.83
C VAL A 96 -0.66 -11.43 -13.33
N VAL A 97 0.08 -11.09 -14.40
CA VAL A 97 0.06 -9.75 -14.99
C VAL A 97 -1.34 -9.37 -15.47
N TRP A 98 -2.01 -10.25 -16.20
CA TRP A 98 -3.36 -9.98 -16.69
C TRP A 98 -4.39 -9.95 -15.57
N ARG A 99 -4.35 -10.89 -14.63
CA ARG A 99 -5.31 -10.93 -13.52
C ARG A 99 -5.19 -9.71 -12.61
N ASP A 100 -3.98 -9.46 -12.10
CA ASP A 100 -3.74 -8.40 -11.12
C ASP A 100 -3.77 -7.03 -11.80
N GLY A 101 -3.23 -6.92 -13.02
CA GLY A 101 -3.30 -5.70 -13.83
C GLY A 101 -4.73 -5.31 -14.21
N LEU A 102 -5.57 -6.28 -14.62
CA LEU A 102 -6.98 -6.01 -14.89
C LEU A 102 -7.73 -5.60 -13.63
N PHE A 103 -7.47 -6.27 -12.51
CA PHE A 103 -8.08 -5.92 -11.22
C PHE A 103 -7.72 -4.49 -10.81
N LEU A 104 -6.44 -4.12 -10.89
CA LEU A 104 -5.97 -2.76 -10.60
C LEU A 104 -6.63 -1.74 -11.54
N PHE A 105 -6.68 -2.03 -12.84
CA PHE A 105 -7.31 -1.15 -13.83
C PHE A 105 -8.79 -0.91 -13.53
N VAL A 106 -9.55 -1.98 -13.28
CA VAL A 106 -10.98 -1.88 -12.93
C VAL A 106 -11.18 -1.05 -11.65
N MET A 107 -10.37 -1.30 -10.60
CA MET A 107 -10.45 -0.54 -9.35
C MET A 107 -10.09 0.93 -9.55
N SER A 108 -9.08 1.24 -10.39
CA SER A 108 -8.75 2.62 -10.76
C SER A 108 -9.89 3.30 -11.53
N CYS A 109 -10.56 2.59 -12.44
CA CYS A 109 -11.73 3.13 -13.13
C CYS A 109 -12.89 3.40 -12.16
N ILE A 110 -13.17 2.48 -11.23
CA ILE A 110 -14.20 2.68 -10.20
C ILE A 110 -13.86 3.90 -9.35
N LEU A 111 -12.61 4.04 -8.91
CA LEU A 111 -12.17 5.21 -8.15
C LEU A 111 -12.34 6.50 -8.96
N ALA A 112 -11.96 6.51 -10.24
CA ALA A 112 -12.12 7.67 -11.12
C ALA A 112 -13.60 8.06 -11.33
N LEU A 113 -14.52 7.09 -11.33
CA LEU A 113 -15.96 7.34 -11.37
C LEU A 113 -16.44 8.02 -10.07
N PHE A 114 -15.97 7.56 -8.91
CA PHE A 114 -16.29 8.20 -7.62
C PHE A 114 -15.69 9.60 -7.49
N LEU A 115 -14.58 9.88 -8.14
CA LEU A 115 -13.90 11.19 -8.13
C LEU A 115 -14.34 12.13 -9.25
N ARG A 116 -15.39 11.77 -10.02
CA ARG A 116 -15.75 12.47 -11.27
C ARG A 116 -16.19 13.92 -11.06
N ASP A 117 -16.86 14.20 -9.95
CA ASP A 117 -17.31 15.55 -9.60
C ASP A 117 -16.20 16.41 -8.99
N LEU A 118 -15.04 15.80 -8.69
CA LEU A 118 -13.90 16.42 -7.98
C LEU A 118 -14.28 17.02 -6.62
N ILE A 119 -15.41 16.61 -6.06
CA ILE A 119 -15.90 17.07 -4.77
C ILE A 119 -15.69 15.96 -3.76
N LEU A 120 -14.76 16.20 -2.84
CA LEU A 120 -14.47 15.30 -1.75
C LEU A 120 -15.26 15.76 -0.51
N THR A 121 -16.44 15.18 -0.31
CA THR A 121 -17.25 15.46 0.90
C THR A 121 -16.63 14.81 2.13
N PRO A 122 -16.57 15.52 3.27
CA PRO A 122 -16.14 14.97 4.56
C PRO A 122 -17.15 14.01 5.18
#